data_AF-A0A4D6LGY0-F1
#
_entry.id   AF-A0A4D6LGY0-F1
#
_cell.length_a   1.000
_cell.length_b   1.000
_cell.length_c   1.000
_cell.angle_alpha   90.00
_cell.angle_beta   90.00
_cell.angle_gamma   90.00
#
_symmetry.space_group_name_H-M   'P 1'
#
loop_
_entity.id
_entity.type
_entity.pdbx_description
1 polymer ?
#
loop_
_entity_poly.entity_id
_entity_poly.type
_entity_poly.pdbx_seq_one_letter_code
_entity_poly.pdbx_strand_id
1 'polypeptide(L)'
;MGVLRALNVAPAQLHPNSWAYLQAFRVLCQSLYLEPSPYAFLYFYDIRPRQLTTWLSLISRPSISKLDAFSQSFKHFKDGYFKVVVKEEGKPYFLNADGSTKFPSNWTGSLSRYKDMRTDELSAGDKEVVKILMKAHGAIWEEELGALQVAEEGDGR
;
A
#
# COMPACT_ATOMS: atom_id res chain seq x y z
N MET A 1 -1.50 7.14 5.84
CA MET A 1 -0.33 6.86 6.71
C MET A 1 -0.55 5.75 7.74
N GLY A 2 -1.78 5.21 7.91
CA GLY A 2 -2.02 4.15 8.90
C GLY A 2 -1.30 2.84 8.63
N VAL A 3 -1.02 2.47 7.36
CA VAL A 3 -0.29 1.24 7.03
C VAL A 3 1.13 1.26 7.59
N LEU A 4 1.87 2.37 7.47
CA LEU A 4 3.22 2.46 8.04
C LEU A 4 3.24 2.27 9.56
N ARG A 5 2.21 2.79 10.24
CA ARG A 5 2.03 2.58 11.68
C ARG A 5 1.69 1.12 11.99
N ALA A 6 0.74 0.53 11.26
CA ALA A 6 0.33 -0.86 11.45
C ALA A 6 1.52 -1.80 11.27
N LEU A 7 2.30 -1.61 10.22
CA LEU A 7 3.49 -2.41 9.89
C LEU A 7 4.70 -2.12 10.79
N ASN A 8 4.64 -1.06 11.60
CA ASN A 8 5.77 -0.52 12.34
C ASN A 8 6.99 -0.34 11.42
N VAL A 9 6.86 0.45 10.36
CA VAL A 9 7.92 0.63 9.35
C VAL A 9 8.09 2.10 8.99
N ALA A 10 9.34 2.52 8.78
CA ALA A 10 9.64 3.86 8.31
C ALA A 10 9.31 4.04 6.82
N PRO A 11 8.91 5.24 6.38
CA PRO A 11 8.68 5.54 4.97
C PRO A 11 9.84 5.10 4.06
N ALA A 12 11.06 5.36 4.53
CA ALA A 12 12.30 5.05 3.81
C ALA A 12 12.74 3.59 3.91
N GLN A 13 12.00 2.72 4.59
CA GLN A 13 12.25 1.27 4.64
C GLN A 13 11.30 0.50 3.70
N LEU A 14 10.26 1.16 3.19
CA LEU A 14 9.29 0.56 2.30
C LEU A 14 9.79 0.58 0.84
N HIS A 15 9.69 -0.55 0.13
CA HIS A 15 10.09 -0.66 -1.28
C HIS A 15 9.25 0.28 -2.18
N PRO A 16 9.79 0.87 -3.25
CA PRO A 16 9.02 1.73 -4.16
C PRO A 16 7.72 1.11 -4.69
N ASN A 17 7.72 -0.16 -5.10
CA ASN A 17 6.48 -0.86 -5.49
C ASN A 17 5.40 -0.88 -4.40
N SER A 18 5.80 -1.06 -3.14
CA SER A 18 4.87 -1.03 -2.02
C SER A 18 4.21 0.35 -1.87
N TRP A 19 4.93 1.44 -2.18
CA TRP A 19 4.35 2.78 -2.26
C TRP A 19 3.34 2.91 -3.40
N ALA A 20 3.61 2.32 -4.56
CA ALA A 20 2.67 2.28 -5.68
C ALA A 20 1.37 1.56 -5.29
N TYR A 21 1.46 0.41 -4.61
CA TYR A 21 0.28 -0.30 -4.09
C TYR A 21 -0.54 0.57 -3.13
N LEU A 22 0.11 1.26 -2.19
CA LEU A 22 -0.57 2.16 -1.25
C LEU A 22 -1.30 3.29 -1.98
N GLN A 23 -0.67 3.87 -2.99
CA GLN A 23 -1.23 4.97 -3.77
C GLN A 23 -2.41 4.47 -4.63
N ALA A 24 -2.25 3.35 -5.33
CA ALA A 24 -3.29 2.79 -6.17
C ALA A 24 -4.51 2.32 -5.36
N PHE A 25 -4.29 1.68 -4.21
CA PHE A 25 -5.38 1.33 -3.30
C PHE A 25 -6.13 2.56 -2.79
N ARG A 26 -5.41 3.62 -2.41
CA ARG A 26 -6.04 4.88 -1.98
C ARG A 26 -6.92 5.45 -3.09
N VAL A 27 -6.40 5.53 -4.32
CA VAL A 27 -7.16 6.05 -5.48
C VAL A 27 -8.40 5.20 -5.75
N LEU A 28 -8.26 3.87 -5.72
CA LEU A 28 -9.37 2.93 -5.91
C LEU A 28 -10.45 3.07 -4.82
N CYS A 29 -10.06 3.21 -3.55
CA CYS A 29 -11.04 3.48 -2.49
C CYS A 29 -11.74 4.82 -2.73
N GLN A 30 -11.01 5.87 -3.10
CA GLN A 30 -11.56 7.19 -3.34
C GLN A 30 -12.54 7.23 -4.53
N SER A 31 -12.26 6.52 -5.63
CA SER A 31 -13.18 6.44 -6.78
C SER A 31 -14.48 5.73 -6.43
N LEU A 32 -14.45 4.85 -5.42
CA LEU A 32 -15.61 4.14 -4.89
C LEU A 32 -16.25 4.84 -3.68
N TYR A 33 -15.83 6.06 -3.35
CA TYR A 33 -16.27 6.82 -2.17
C TYR A 33 -16.07 6.08 -0.84
N LEU A 34 -15.04 5.22 -0.77
CA LEU A 34 -14.63 4.48 0.41
C LEU A 34 -13.50 5.20 1.14
N GLU A 35 -13.54 5.14 2.48
CA GLU A 35 -12.38 5.54 3.27
C GLU A 35 -11.32 4.43 3.22
N PRO A 36 -10.08 4.73 2.79
CA PRO A 36 -9.02 3.73 2.70
C PRO A 36 -8.57 3.30 4.10
N SER A 37 -8.72 2.01 4.40
CA SER A 37 -8.28 1.43 5.67
C SER A 37 -6.94 0.69 5.56
N PRO A 38 -6.05 0.83 6.57
CA PRO A 38 -4.82 0.04 6.65
C PRO A 38 -5.05 -1.47 6.69
N TYR A 39 -6.05 -1.93 7.43
CA TYR A 39 -6.31 -3.35 7.60
C TYR A 39 -7.02 -3.94 6.38
N ALA A 40 -7.93 -3.19 5.76
CA ALA A 40 -8.49 -3.58 4.47
C ALA A 40 -7.40 -3.68 3.39
N PHE A 41 -6.41 -2.78 3.40
CA PHE A 41 -5.24 -2.90 2.53
C PHE A 41 -4.42 -4.17 2.81
N LEU A 42 -4.07 -4.43 4.07
CA LEU A 42 -3.30 -5.62 4.47
C LEU A 42 -4.07 -6.94 4.27
N TYR A 43 -5.39 -6.89 4.07
CA TYR A 43 -6.16 -8.04 3.61
C TYR A 43 -5.84 -8.42 2.16
N PHE A 44 -5.52 -7.46 1.28
CA PHE A 44 -5.18 -7.73 -0.13
C PHE A 44 -3.68 -7.91 -0.37
N TYR A 45 -2.82 -7.39 0.52
CA TYR A 45 -1.37 -7.40 0.34
C TYR A 45 -0.66 -8.01 1.54
N ASP A 46 0.14 -9.04 1.29
CA ASP A 46 0.99 -9.66 2.29
C ASP A 46 2.34 -8.98 2.40
N ILE A 47 2.93 -9.07 3.59
CA ILE A 47 4.32 -8.71 3.81
C ILE A 47 5.21 -9.91 3.48
N ARG A 48 6.22 -9.74 2.62
CA ARG A 48 7.33 -10.69 2.55
C ARG A 48 8.49 -10.21 3.42
N PRO A 49 8.86 -10.91 4.51
CA PRO A 49 10.20 -10.75 5.03
C PRO A 49 11.15 -11.56 4.14
N ARG A 50 12.19 -10.93 3.58
CA ARG A 50 13.44 -11.66 3.31
C ARG A 50 14.35 -11.65 4.54
N GLN A 51 14.36 -10.55 5.29
CA GLN A 51 15.05 -10.37 6.58
C GLN A 51 14.53 -9.09 7.27
N LEU A 52 14.43 -9.11 8.61
CA LEU A 52 13.89 -8.00 9.43
C LEU A 52 14.70 -6.69 9.36
N THR A 53 15.92 -6.72 8.83
CA THR A 53 16.84 -5.57 8.71
C THR A 53 16.89 -4.99 7.28
N THR A 54 16.00 -5.43 6.40
CA THR A 54 16.03 -5.06 4.97
C THR A 54 14.77 -4.29 4.56
N TRP A 55 14.78 -3.81 3.31
CA TRP A 55 13.63 -3.16 2.68
C TRP A 55 12.37 -4.04 2.75
N LEU A 56 11.24 -3.44 3.11
CA LEU A 56 9.96 -4.11 3.20
C LEU A 56 9.25 -4.09 1.84
N SER A 57 9.01 -5.27 1.28
CA SER A 57 8.18 -5.43 0.08
C SER A 57 6.83 -6.01 0.47
N LEU A 58 5.79 -5.38 -0.04
CA LEU A 58 4.44 -5.94 -0.08
C LEU A 58 4.27 -6.74 -1.36
N ILE A 59 3.40 -7.74 -1.30
CA ILE A 59 2.98 -8.52 -2.47
C ILE A 59 1.47 -8.64 -2.52
N SER A 60 0.92 -8.59 -3.72
CA SER A 60 -0.46 -8.97 -3.97
C SER A 60 -0.70 -10.39 -3.49
N ARG A 61 -1.75 -10.61 -2.71
CA ARG A 61 -2.22 -11.95 -2.38
C ARG A 61 -2.84 -12.58 -3.62
N PRO A 62 -2.38 -13.78 -4.04
CA PRO A 62 -2.94 -14.48 -5.19
C PRO A 62 -4.45 -14.62 -5.04
N SER A 63 -5.18 -14.57 -6.16
CA SER A 63 -6.66 -14.71 -6.27
C SER A 63 -7.53 -13.59 -5.69
N ILE A 64 -7.00 -12.69 -4.87
CA ILE A 64 -7.79 -11.59 -4.26
C ILE A 64 -7.29 -10.19 -4.59
N SER A 65 -6.01 -10.03 -4.90
CA SER A 65 -5.43 -8.76 -5.32
C SER A 65 -4.99 -8.84 -6.78
N LYS A 66 -5.54 -7.96 -7.62
CA LYS A 66 -5.25 -7.88 -9.07
C LYS A 66 -4.57 -6.57 -9.49
N LEU A 67 -3.93 -5.84 -8.57
CA LEU A 67 -3.03 -4.74 -8.97
C LEU A 67 -1.72 -5.29 -9.56
N ASP A 68 -1.82 -6.13 -10.58
CA ASP A 68 -0.69 -6.84 -11.18
C ASP A 68 0.25 -5.89 -11.94
N ALA A 69 -0.23 -4.70 -12.31
CA ALA A 69 0.57 -3.64 -12.93
C ALA A 69 1.82 -3.27 -12.10
N PHE A 70 1.78 -3.44 -10.76
CA PHE A 70 2.91 -3.12 -9.88
C PHE A 70 3.64 -4.36 -9.34
N SER A 71 3.32 -5.55 -9.85
CA SER A 71 3.92 -6.82 -9.43
C SER A 71 5.39 -6.96 -9.84
N GLN A 72 5.79 -6.30 -10.93
CA GLN A 72 7.18 -6.27 -11.40
C GLN A 72 8.03 -5.33 -10.54
N SER A 73 9.05 -5.88 -9.88
CA SER A 73 9.93 -5.11 -8.99
C SER A 73 10.73 -4.05 -9.74
N PHE A 74 10.61 -2.78 -9.31
CA PHE A 74 11.47 -1.70 -9.78
C PHE A 74 12.92 -1.96 -9.37
N LYS A 75 13.84 -2.00 -10.35
CA LYS A 75 15.25 -2.36 -10.16
C LYS A 75 16.12 -1.10 -9.96
N HIS A 76 17.33 -1.28 -9.44
CA HIS A 76 18.35 -0.21 -9.29
C HIS A 76 17.97 1.00 -8.42
N PHE A 77 16.87 0.93 -7.66
CA PHE A 77 16.44 2.04 -6.79
C PHE A 77 17.39 2.32 -5.62
N LYS A 78 18.24 1.36 -5.26
CA LYS A 78 19.19 1.47 -4.15
C LYS A 78 20.42 2.31 -4.49
N ASP A 79 20.60 2.64 -5.77
CA ASP A 79 21.73 3.43 -6.24
C ASP A 79 21.48 4.95 -6.03
N GLY A 80 20.30 5.32 -5.54
CA GLY A 80 19.93 6.67 -5.13
C GLY A 80 19.41 6.74 -3.69
N TYR A 81 19.38 7.95 -3.14
CA TYR A 81 18.74 8.23 -1.85
C TYR A 81 17.70 9.34 -2.02
N PHE A 82 16.60 9.23 -1.27
CA PHE A 82 15.63 10.30 -1.14
C PHE A 82 15.60 10.77 0.32
N LYS A 83 15.69 12.08 0.53
CA LYS A 83 15.57 12.69 1.85
C LYS A 83 14.16 13.26 1.98
N VAL A 84 13.39 12.73 2.94
CA VAL A 84 12.08 13.28 3.27
C VAL A 84 12.27 14.40 4.30
N VAL A 85 11.89 15.62 3.94
CA VAL A 85 11.86 16.77 4.85
C VAL A 85 10.41 17.18 5.05
N VAL A 86 9.97 17.22 6.31
CA VAL A 86 8.61 17.63 6.66
C VAL A 86 8.58 19.15 6.78
N LYS A 87 7.86 19.82 5.87
CA LYS A 87 7.54 21.24 5.97
C LYS A 87 6.37 21.47 6.93
N GLU A 88 6.12 22.72 7.33
CA GLU A 88 5.03 23.09 8.25
C GLU A 88 3.67 22.55 7.78
N GLU A 89 3.33 22.74 6.50
CA GLU A 89 2.11 22.22 5.88
C GLU A 89 2.03 20.68 5.88
N GLY A 90 3.19 20.03 5.93
CA GLY A 90 3.32 18.58 5.94
C GLY A 90 3.16 17.97 7.34
N LYS A 91 3.37 18.74 8.41
CA LYS A 91 3.38 18.24 9.80
C LYS A 91 2.16 17.40 10.17
N PRO A 92 0.91 17.76 9.81
CA PRO A 92 -0.27 16.96 10.16
C PRO A 92 -0.24 15.52 9.62
N TYR A 93 0.51 15.26 8.54
CA TYR A 93 0.64 13.93 7.95
C TYR A 93 1.70 13.05 8.64
N PHE A 94 2.65 13.67 9.36
CA PHE A 94 3.78 12.99 9.99
C PHE A 94 3.70 12.95 11.52
N LEU A 95 3.02 13.93 12.14
CA LEU A 95 2.97 14.13 13.59
C LEU A 95 1.53 14.11 14.11
N ASN A 96 1.33 13.56 15.31
CA ASN A 96 0.09 13.68 16.07
C ASN A 96 -0.02 15.08 16.72
N ALA A 97 -1.19 15.39 17.27
CA ALA A 97 -1.43 16.70 17.90
C ALA A 97 -0.49 16.98 19.09
N ASP A 98 -0.01 15.93 19.75
CA ASP A 98 0.97 15.97 20.85
C ASP A 98 2.44 16.07 20.36
N GLY A 99 2.66 16.16 19.05
CA GLY A 99 4.00 16.19 18.45
C GLY A 99 4.68 14.83 18.29
N SER A 100 4.07 13.73 18.76
CA SER A 100 4.60 12.38 18.56
C SER A 100 4.50 11.95 17.09
N THR A 101 5.42 11.12 16.63
CA THR A 101 5.44 10.66 15.24
C THR A 101 4.27 9.72 14.94
N LYS A 102 3.67 9.82 13.75
CA LYS A 102 2.56 8.96 13.32
C LYS A 102 2.97 7.53 12.98
N PHE A 103 4.26 7.30 12.79
CA PHE A 103 4.90 6.05 12.40
C PHE A 103 6.41 6.21 12.66
N PRO A 104 7.20 5.13 12.67
CA PRO A 104 8.65 5.22 12.88
C PRO A 104 9.32 6.18 11.89
N SER A 105 10.13 7.12 12.39
CA SER A 105 10.91 8.01 11.52
C SER A 105 12.18 7.36 11.00
N ASN A 106 12.72 6.38 11.73
CA ASN A 106 13.94 5.65 11.41
C ASN A 106 13.63 4.18 11.16
N TRP A 107 14.51 3.53 10.41
CA TRP A 107 14.44 2.10 10.15
C TRP A 107 14.34 1.30 11.45
N THR A 108 13.53 0.25 11.43
CA THR A 108 13.30 -0.61 12.59
C THR A 108 13.41 -2.09 12.21
N GLY A 109 13.92 -2.89 13.14
CA GLY A 109 13.98 -4.35 13.03
C GLY A 109 12.75 -5.07 13.59
N SER A 110 11.86 -4.36 14.28
CA SER A 110 10.68 -4.93 14.93
C SER A 110 9.41 -4.76 14.09
N LEU A 111 9.37 -5.39 12.93
CA LEU A 111 8.22 -5.31 12.02
C LEU A 111 6.99 -6.03 12.60
N SER A 112 5.81 -5.40 12.49
CA SER A 112 4.54 -6.07 12.76
C SER A 112 4.24 -7.06 11.63
N ARG A 113 4.04 -8.33 11.97
CA ARG A 113 3.81 -9.38 10.99
C ARG A 113 2.32 -9.46 10.64
N TYR A 114 2.00 -9.12 9.40
CA TYR A 114 0.72 -9.40 8.78
C TYR A 114 0.96 -10.32 7.60
N LYS A 115 0.39 -11.50 7.68
CA LYS A 115 0.43 -12.51 6.63
C LYS A 115 -0.87 -13.29 6.69
N ASP A 116 -1.48 -13.55 5.54
CA ASP A 116 -2.66 -14.39 5.42
C ASP A 116 -3.85 -13.90 6.27
N MET A 117 -3.99 -12.58 6.41
CA MET A 117 -5.05 -11.97 7.23
C MET A 117 -6.42 -12.50 6.80
N ARG A 118 -7.16 -13.04 7.76
CA ARG A 118 -8.47 -13.64 7.55
C ARG A 118 -9.56 -12.58 7.68
N THR A 119 -10.69 -12.83 7.02
CA THR A 119 -11.81 -11.89 7.03
C THR A 119 -12.38 -11.69 8.43
N ASP A 120 -12.36 -12.70 9.31
CA ASP A 120 -12.85 -12.60 10.69
C ASP A 120 -12.03 -11.64 11.57
N GLU A 121 -10.73 -11.50 11.29
CA GLU A 121 -9.81 -10.57 11.97
C GLU A 121 -10.09 -9.09 11.65
N LEU A 122 -10.86 -8.81 10.60
CA LEU A 122 -11.20 -7.45 10.20
C LEU A 122 -12.34 -6.86 11.04
N SER A 123 -12.27 -5.55 11.28
CA SER A 123 -13.38 -4.79 11.85
C SER A 123 -14.60 -4.82 10.91
N ALA A 124 -15.79 -4.48 11.42
CA ALA A 124 -16.99 -4.41 10.60
C ALA A 124 -16.86 -3.40 9.44
N GLY A 125 -16.19 -2.26 9.68
CA GLY A 125 -15.92 -1.26 8.64
C GLY A 125 -14.96 -1.79 7.58
N ASP A 126 -13.88 -2.46 7.99
CA ASP A 126 -12.90 -3.03 7.06
C ASP A 126 -13.50 -4.14 6.20
N LYS A 127 -14.38 -4.96 6.79
CA LYS A 127 -15.13 -6.01 6.06
C LYS A 127 -15.97 -5.43 4.94
N GLU A 128 -16.63 -4.29 5.16
CA GLU A 128 -17.44 -3.66 4.12
C GLU A 128 -16.58 -3.11 2.99
N VAL A 129 -15.45 -2.46 3.32
CA VAL A 129 -14.48 -1.99 2.31
C VAL A 129 -13.98 -3.16 1.45
N VAL A 130 -13.54 -4.26 2.08
CA VAL A 130 -13.07 -5.46 1.38
C VAL A 130 -14.16 -6.03 0.49
N LYS A 131 -15.39 -6.16 1.00
CA LYS A 131 -16.53 -6.70 0.26
C LYS A 131 -16.88 -5.84 -0.97
N ILE A 132 -16.89 -4.52 -0.84
CA ILE A 132 -17.17 -3.62 -1.97
C ILE A 132 -16.07 -3.73 -3.01
N LEU A 133 -14.80 -3.72 -2.61
CA LEU A 133 -13.65 -3.89 -3.52
C LEU A 133 -13.69 -5.24 -4.26
N MET A 134 -14.02 -6.34 -3.56
CA MET A 134 -14.17 -7.66 -4.18
C MET A 134 -15.38 -7.75 -5.12
N LYS A 135 -16.41 -6.92 -4.96
CA LYS A 135 -17.55 -6.84 -5.89
C LYS A 135 -17.24 -5.97 -7.10
N ALA A 136 -16.63 -4.80 -6.87
CA ALA A 136 -16.17 -3.88 -7.92
C ALA A 136 -15.20 -4.56 -8.88
N HIS A 137 -14.42 -5.52 -8.39
CA HIS A 137 -13.53 -6.41 -9.14
C HIS A 137 -14.22 -7.18 -10.29
N GLY A 138 -15.55 -7.37 -10.27
CA GLY A 138 -16.30 -7.99 -11.37
C GLY A 138 -16.94 -7.02 -12.37
N ALA A 139 -17.18 -5.76 -11.98
CA ALA A 139 -17.93 -4.78 -12.78
C ALA A 139 -17.05 -3.66 -13.37
N ILE A 140 -15.98 -3.26 -12.68
CA ILE A 140 -15.12 -2.12 -13.05
C ILE A 140 -13.91 -2.55 -13.90
N TRP A 141 -13.54 -3.83 -13.84
CA TRP A 141 -12.33 -4.33 -14.52
C TRP A 141 -12.46 -4.40 -16.05
N GLU A 142 -13.65 -4.70 -16.58
CA GLU A 142 -13.90 -4.74 -18.02
C GLU A 142 -13.96 -3.35 -18.66
N GLU A 143 -14.37 -2.32 -17.91
CA GLU A 143 -14.73 -1.02 -18.50
C GLU A 143 -13.66 0.07 -18.33
N GLU A 144 -12.95 0.15 -17.19
CA GLU A 144 -12.06 1.31 -16.92
C GLU A 144 -10.55 0.99 -16.87
N LEU A 145 -10.13 -0.20 -16.44
CA LEU A 145 -8.70 -0.54 -16.34
C LEU A 145 -8.14 -1.23 -17.60
N GLY A 146 -8.99 -1.85 -18.43
CA GLY A 146 -8.60 -2.30 -19.77
C GLY A 146 -8.11 -1.14 -20.65
N ALA A 147 -8.70 0.05 -20.50
CA ALA A 147 -8.29 1.25 -21.21
C ALA A 147 -6.89 1.77 -20.78
N LEU A 148 -6.49 1.54 -19.52
CA LEU A 148 -5.16 1.92 -19.03
C LEU A 148 -4.06 0.96 -19.49
N GLN A 149 -4.36 -0.33 -19.73
CA GLN A 149 -3.41 -1.25 -20.36
C GLN A 149 -3.15 -0.90 -21.83
N VAL A 150 -4.19 -0.46 -22.56
CA VAL A 150 -4.07 -0.04 -23.96
C VAL A 150 -3.25 1.25 -24.11
N ALA A 151 -3.25 2.12 -23.09
CA ALA A 151 -2.49 3.38 -23.13
C ALA A 151 -0.96 3.20 -22.97
N GLU A 152 -0.48 2.13 -22.30
CA GLU A 152 0.95 1.87 -22.17
C GLU A 152 1.53 1.00 -23.30
N GLU A 153 0.71 0.32 -24.09
CA GLU A 153 1.16 -0.45 -25.27
C GLU A 153 1.34 0.41 -26.54
N GLY A 154 0.97 1.71 -26.48
CA GLY A 154 0.94 2.62 -27.62
C GLY A 154 2.13 3.57 -27.79
N ASP A 155 3.12 3.60 -26.89
CA ASP A 155 4.29 4.49 -27.04
C ASP A 155 5.59 3.78 -26.66
N GLY A 156 6.01 2.86 -27.54
CA GLY A 156 7.23 2.09 -27.39
C GLY A 156 7.77 1.62 -28.72
N ARG A 157 8.12 2.58 -29.60
CA ARG A 157 8.93 2.49 -30.84
C ARG A 157 8.82 1.24 -31.70
#